data_AF-A0A0G4GHY8-F1
#
_entry.id   AF-A0A0G4GHY8-F1
#
_cell.length_a   1.000
_cell.length_b   1.000
_cell.length_c   1.000
_cell.angle_alpha   90.00
_cell.angle_beta   90.00
_cell.angle_gamma   90.00
#
_symmetry.space_group_name_H-M   'P 1'
#
loop_
_entity.id
_entity.type
_entity.pdbx_description
1 polymer ?
#
loop_
_entity_poly.entity_id
_entity_poly.type
_entity_poly.pdbx_seq_one_letter_code
_entity_poly.pdbx_strand_id
1 'polypeptide(L)'
;METEADGSDDVSSPESFLRSAVIKEDAGVTSPPPQQAAPSQPTDSSDLTDTSPVDAPPTEPHRRPAVLSWADGRSTVWEDPKAATIGKGATGTVLRGFIEPAPEGHGQGEEAAIKIVVLGSLTDKEDREDTIKELQVEVDRLQRLGGAPPFLPLLAAHTNEDQPLTYTNTKGLPKEALCIATPLLHANEWVEMSRLFGWAQPHEGDRIHNLYQAIVRLEDEGFTEEAKAAFTDTVEVITRALILACEAHIAAVGQGVLHLDGAMGNVMLRRSALRPGAALSVNDVHFIDLANSLATNPPRPPSTPSNGPSPAPPTFLGDKAVLVPTERAERMARGQMPNGGRWNRAPELVAALGPPAGASAIQERTATGLGRTRRQLRAEGVLVGDGNCEAVWMGPPAPVFAFGMTLHQVLRASPITGVVMREETDTARKDEELLRKYAALMALEWEAHYDALMDAEGQPTESPVFLRIVQLRDNFKGLTRSAGLRGGL
;
A
#
# COMPACT_ATOMS: atom_id res chain seq x y z
N MET A 1 -35.55 16.77 27.64
CA MET A 1 -35.92 15.56 26.89
C MET A 1 -36.46 16.05 25.56
N GLU A 2 -35.55 16.43 24.69
CA GLU A 2 -35.74 16.85 23.30
C GLU A 2 -34.37 16.61 22.67
N THR A 3 -34.36 15.73 21.67
CA THR A 3 -33.18 15.28 20.95
C THR A 3 -32.93 16.26 19.80
N GLU A 4 -31.90 17.09 19.91
CA GLU A 4 -31.37 17.84 18.79
C GLU A 4 -30.33 16.97 18.05
N ALA A 5 -30.64 16.71 16.78
CA ALA A 5 -29.76 16.06 15.83
C ALA A 5 -28.64 17.03 15.45
N ASP A 6 -27.42 16.74 15.91
CA ASP A 6 -26.23 17.45 15.48
C ASP A 6 -25.76 16.86 14.14
N GLY A 7 -25.67 17.73 13.14
CA GLY A 7 -25.33 17.40 11.77
C GLY A 7 -23.91 16.86 11.66
N SER A 8 -23.80 15.59 11.29
CA SER A 8 -22.54 14.97 10.88
C SER A 8 -22.19 15.45 9.47
N ASP A 9 -21.57 16.63 9.37
CA ASP A 9 -20.87 17.01 8.16
C ASP A 9 -19.55 16.22 8.06
N ASP A 10 -19.35 15.65 6.87
CA ASP A 10 -18.15 15.01 6.35
C ASP A 10 -17.97 13.50 6.66
N VAL A 11 -18.95 12.70 6.20
CA VAL A 11 -18.71 11.32 5.77
C VAL A 11 -17.81 11.36 4.54
N SER A 12 -16.51 11.35 4.77
CA SER A 12 -15.51 11.13 3.73
C SER A 12 -15.61 9.68 3.23
N SER A 13 -16.27 9.53 2.09
CA SER A 13 -16.12 8.38 1.20
C SER A 13 -14.62 8.09 0.96
N PRO A 14 -14.17 6.82 0.89
CA PRO A 14 -12.81 6.48 0.47
C PRO A 14 -12.66 6.68 -1.05
N GLU A 15 -12.83 7.92 -1.52
CA GLU A 15 -12.45 8.36 -2.87
C GLU A 15 -10.98 8.81 -2.85
N SER A 16 -10.04 7.87 -2.99
CA SER A 16 -8.66 8.24 -3.35
C SER A 16 -7.95 7.27 -4.29
N PHE A 17 -8.66 6.30 -4.86
CA PHE A 17 -8.16 5.46 -5.94
C PHE A 17 -9.10 5.59 -7.14
N LEU A 18 -8.57 5.96 -8.31
CA LEU A 18 -9.25 6.23 -9.60
C LEU A 18 -9.66 7.67 -9.92
N ARG A 19 -8.75 8.65 -9.73
CA ARG A 19 -8.75 9.86 -10.59
C ARG A 19 -7.38 10.07 -11.22
N SER A 20 -7.12 9.38 -12.33
CA SER A 20 -6.24 9.83 -13.43
C SER A 20 -6.20 8.78 -14.54
N ALA A 21 -7.11 8.91 -15.50
CA ALA A 21 -6.99 8.52 -16.91
C ALA A 21 -8.39 8.49 -17.54
N VAL A 22 -8.97 9.68 -17.79
CA VAL A 22 -10.07 9.78 -18.77
C VAL A 22 -9.40 10.06 -20.11
N ILE A 23 -9.34 9.05 -20.96
CA ILE A 23 -9.08 9.19 -22.38
C ILE A 23 -10.34 9.80 -22.99
N LYS A 24 -10.26 11.04 -23.47
CA LYS A 24 -11.21 11.57 -24.46
C LYS A 24 -10.66 11.23 -25.83
N GLU A 25 -11.33 10.33 -26.53
CA GLU A 25 -11.15 10.19 -27.97
C GLU A 25 -11.76 11.41 -28.66
N ASP A 26 -10.97 12.01 -29.55
CA ASP A 26 -11.35 13.13 -30.40
C ASP A 26 -12.39 12.71 -31.44
N ALA A 27 -13.45 13.50 -31.55
CA ALA A 27 -14.24 13.61 -32.76
C ALA A 27 -14.56 15.08 -33.04
N GLY A 28 -13.94 15.63 -34.10
CA GLY A 28 -14.57 16.61 -34.98
C GLY A 28 -14.50 18.10 -34.61
N VAL A 29 -13.52 18.78 -35.22
CA VAL A 29 -13.59 20.09 -35.91
C VAL A 29 -14.83 20.98 -35.62
N THR A 30 -14.61 22.18 -35.05
CA THR A 30 -14.89 23.49 -35.69
C THR A 30 -14.44 24.66 -34.79
N SER A 31 -13.87 25.69 -35.43
CA SER A 31 -13.24 26.88 -34.82
C SER A 31 -14.25 27.86 -34.18
N PRO A 32 -13.84 28.68 -33.19
CA PRO A 32 -14.56 29.89 -32.82
C PRO A 32 -13.86 31.18 -33.31
N PRO A 33 -14.61 32.27 -33.55
CA PRO A 33 -14.08 33.57 -34.02
C PRO A 33 -13.68 34.50 -32.84
N PRO A 34 -12.98 35.63 -33.12
CA PRO A 34 -12.33 36.43 -32.09
C PRO A 34 -13.26 37.49 -31.49
N GLN A 35 -13.12 37.77 -30.20
CA GLN A 35 -13.76 38.92 -29.56
C GLN A 35 -12.77 40.01 -29.19
N GLN A 36 -13.21 41.23 -29.49
CA GLN A 36 -12.53 42.51 -29.46
C GLN A 36 -12.44 43.13 -28.06
N ALA A 37 -11.54 44.11 -28.00
CA ALA A 37 -11.17 44.94 -26.86
C ALA A 37 -12.29 45.83 -26.29
N ALA A 38 -12.01 46.30 -25.06
CA ALA A 38 -12.75 47.23 -24.20
C ALA A 38 -13.20 48.56 -24.84
N PRO A 39 -14.03 49.38 -24.16
CA PRO A 39 -13.42 50.44 -23.33
C PRO A 39 -14.21 50.88 -22.06
N SER A 40 -13.52 51.77 -21.34
CA SER A 40 -13.68 52.37 -20.02
C SER A 40 -14.79 53.44 -19.84
N GLN A 41 -15.32 53.53 -18.60
CA GLN A 41 -15.66 54.73 -17.77
C GLN A 41 -16.71 55.78 -18.25
N PRO A 42 -17.22 56.75 -17.43
CA PRO A 42 -17.14 57.03 -15.97
C PRO A 42 -18.47 57.49 -15.26
N THR A 43 -18.38 57.80 -13.94
CA THR A 43 -19.19 58.75 -13.09
C THR A 43 -20.67 58.40 -12.80
N ASP A 44 -21.32 58.67 -11.66
CA ASP A 44 -21.05 59.49 -10.48
C ASP A 44 -22.05 59.13 -9.34
N SER A 45 -21.64 59.39 -8.09
CA SER A 45 -22.40 59.84 -6.91
C SER A 45 -23.92 59.51 -6.74
N SER A 46 -24.26 58.82 -5.63
CA SER A 46 -25.15 59.37 -4.59
C SER A 46 -25.14 58.52 -3.30
N ASP A 47 -24.93 59.22 -2.18
CA ASP A 47 -25.09 58.80 -0.79
C ASP A 47 -26.36 57.96 -0.52
N LEU A 48 -26.25 57.02 0.43
CA LEU A 48 -27.11 56.96 1.62
C LEU A 48 -26.49 56.01 2.65
N THR A 49 -26.17 56.59 3.79
CA THR A 49 -25.65 55.97 5.01
C THR A 49 -26.68 55.02 5.64
N ASP A 50 -26.30 53.75 5.82
CA ASP A 50 -26.94 52.86 6.79
C ASP A 50 -25.84 52.20 7.64
N THR A 51 -25.55 52.80 8.79
CA THR A 51 -24.64 52.26 9.80
C THR A 51 -25.39 51.27 10.67
N SER A 52 -25.57 50.06 10.17
CA SER A 52 -25.78 48.89 11.01
C SER A 52 -24.41 48.38 11.50
N PRO A 53 -24.27 47.97 12.77
CA PRO A 53 -23.01 47.43 13.27
C PRO A 53 -22.68 46.16 12.47
N VAL A 54 -21.53 46.19 11.80
CA VAL A 54 -20.92 44.99 11.22
C VAL A 54 -20.68 44.04 12.38
N ASP A 55 -21.47 42.97 12.45
CA ASP A 55 -21.20 41.85 13.34
C ASP A 55 -19.74 41.45 13.13
N ALA A 56 -18.94 41.60 14.19
CA ALA A 56 -17.57 41.12 14.20
C ALA A 56 -17.60 39.65 13.77
N PRO A 57 -16.73 39.21 12.83
CA PRO A 57 -16.67 37.81 12.45
C PRO A 57 -16.52 37.00 13.75
N PRO A 58 -17.35 35.96 13.97
CA PRO A 58 -17.33 35.20 15.20
C PRO A 58 -15.88 34.78 15.45
N THR A 59 -15.32 35.25 16.56
CA THR A 59 -13.96 34.94 16.96
C THR A 59 -13.86 33.42 16.96
N GLU A 60 -13.11 32.84 16.00
CA GLU A 60 -12.99 31.39 15.91
C GLU A 60 -12.58 30.88 17.30
N PRO A 61 -13.33 29.95 17.90
CA PRO A 61 -13.02 29.45 19.22
C PRO A 61 -11.56 28.97 19.20
N HIS A 62 -10.74 29.51 20.10
CA HIS A 62 -9.31 29.22 20.19
C HIS A 62 -9.06 27.72 20.04
N ARG A 63 -8.58 27.30 18.85
CA ARG A 63 -8.24 25.90 18.60
C ARG A 63 -7.10 25.54 19.55
N ARG A 64 -7.33 24.53 20.38
CA ARG A 64 -6.29 23.97 21.24
C ARG A 64 -5.46 22.99 20.40
N PRO A 65 -4.17 22.81 20.71
CA PRO A 65 -3.40 21.73 20.10
C PRO A 65 -4.01 20.38 20.49
N ALA A 66 -3.92 19.39 19.60
CA ALA A 66 -4.18 18.01 19.94
C ALA A 66 -3.00 17.44 20.73
N VAL A 67 -3.27 16.56 21.70
CA VAL A 67 -2.25 15.99 22.60
C VAL A 67 -2.47 14.50 22.75
N LEU A 68 -1.42 13.71 22.58
CA LEU A 68 -1.36 12.30 22.99
C LEU A 68 -0.53 12.20 24.26
N SER A 69 -1.13 11.71 25.33
CA SER A 69 -0.45 11.45 26.60
C SER A 69 -0.03 9.99 26.67
N TRP A 70 1.28 9.75 26.80
CA TRP A 70 1.85 8.41 26.91
C TRP A 70 1.79 7.90 28.35
N ALA A 71 1.75 6.57 28.53
CA ALA A 71 1.65 5.95 29.85
C ALA A 71 2.87 6.20 30.75
N ASP A 72 4.03 6.48 30.14
CA ASP A 72 5.29 6.79 30.84
C ASP A 72 5.46 8.30 31.13
N GLY A 73 4.39 9.08 30.97
CA GLY A 73 4.38 10.51 31.24
C GLY A 73 4.94 11.39 30.11
N ARG A 74 5.41 10.80 29.00
CA ARG A 74 5.75 11.57 27.80
C ARG A 74 4.49 12.16 27.16
N SER A 75 4.66 13.16 26.31
CA SER A 75 3.58 13.70 25.50
C SER A 75 4.00 13.92 24.05
N THR A 76 3.01 13.98 23.17
CA THR A 76 3.17 14.45 21.80
C THR A 76 2.08 15.46 21.50
N VAL A 77 2.47 16.62 20.99
CA VAL A 77 1.60 17.78 20.76
C VAL A 77 1.53 18.10 19.26
N TRP A 78 0.33 18.36 18.76
CA TRP A 78 0.08 18.78 17.38
C TRP A 78 -0.78 20.04 17.35
N GLU A 79 -0.20 21.15 16.89
CA GLU A 79 -0.95 22.40 16.66
C GLU A 79 -2.03 22.21 15.59
N ASP A 80 -1.68 21.53 14.49
CA ASP A 80 -2.61 21.12 13.44
C ASP A 80 -2.43 19.62 13.12
N PRO A 81 -3.25 18.72 13.69
CA PRO A 81 -3.17 17.29 13.38
C PRO A 81 -3.49 16.97 11.92
N LYS A 82 -4.25 17.82 11.20
CA LYS A 82 -4.50 17.60 9.77
C LYS A 82 -3.22 17.83 8.98
N ALA A 83 -2.49 18.91 9.24
CA ALA A 83 -1.19 19.17 8.62
C ALA A 83 -0.12 18.13 9.01
N ALA A 84 -0.22 17.57 10.21
CA ALA A 84 0.68 16.51 10.68
C ALA A 84 0.36 15.12 10.09
N THR A 85 -0.77 14.94 9.41
CA THR A 85 -1.17 13.64 8.85
C THR A 85 -0.28 13.26 7.68
N ILE A 86 0.45 12.15 7.82
CA ILE A 86 1.32 11.60 6.77
C ILE A 86 0.77 10.31 6.14
N GLY A 87 -0.25 9.70 6.77
CA GLY A 87 -0.96 8.55 6.24
C GLY A 87 -2.34 8.36 6.87
N LYS A 88 -3.29 7.79 6.12
CA LYS A 88 -4.61 7.38 6.62
C LYS A 88 -4.88 5.97 6.10
N GLY A 89 -5.09 5.03 7.03
CA GLY A 89 -5.51 3.67 6.74
C GLY A 89 -6.98 3.46 7.06
N ALA A 90 -7.49 2.26 6.81
CA ALA A 90 -8.87 1.88 7.16
C ALA A 90 -9.14 1.95 8.67
N THR A 91 -8.12 1.64 9.48
CA THR A 91 -8.27 1.42 10.93
C THR A 91 -7.61 2.50 11.78
N GLY A 92 -6.84 3.42 11.18
CA GLY A 92 -6.08 4.42 11.93
C GLY A 92 -5.48 5.54 11.08
N THR A 93 -4.97 6.55 11.76
CA THR A 93 -4.27 7.70 11.15
C THR A 93 -2.82 7.71 11.59
N VAL A 94 -1.90 7.97 10.66
CA VAL A 94 -0.47 8.14 10.95
C VAL A 94 -0.14 9.63 10.97
N LEU A 95 0.31 10.13 12.11
CA LEU A 95 0.73 11.51 12.31
C LEU A 95 2.24 11.60 12.46
N ARG A 96 2.87 12.57 11.83
CA ARG A 96 4.21 13.03 12.20
C ARG A 96 4.12 13.69 13.56
N GLY A 97 4.91 13.27 14.54
CA GLY A 97 4.95 13.89 15.87
C GLY A 97 6.34 13.89 16.46
N PHE A 98 6.55 14.68 17.50
CA PHE A 98 7.76 14.65 18.32
C PHE A 98 7.40 14.01 19.66
N ILE A 99 8.07 12.94 20.02
CA ILE A 99 7.89 12.29 21.33
C ILE A 99 8.83 13.00 22.29
N GLU A 100 8.26 13.73 23.25
CA GLU A 100 9.05 14.42 24.27
C GLU A 100 9.87 13.42 25.10
N PRO A 101 11.06 13.83 25.61
CA PRO A 101 11.81 12.99 26.53
C PRO A 101 11.00 12.75 27.81
N ALA A 102 11.21 11.59 28.45
CA ALA A 102 10.57 11.30 29.72
C ALA A 102 10.93 12.37 30.77
N PRO A 103 9.97 12.85 31.59
CA PRO A 103 10.21 13.92 32.56
C PRO A 103 11.38 13.66 33.52
N GLU A 104 11.66 12.38 33.80
CA GLU A 104 12.69 11.92 34.74
C GLU A 104 14.05 11.58 34.08
N GLY A 105 14.18 11.70 32.75
CA GLY A 105 15.33 11.18 31.99
C GLY A 105 16.10 12.20 31.14
N HIS A 106 17.42 12.04 31.06
CA HIS A 106 18.33 12.78 30.15
C HIS A 106 18.22 12.35 28.67
N GLY A 107 17.06 11.86 28.22
CA GLY A 107 16.84 11.45 26.84
C GLY A 107 16.71 12.65 25.89
N GLN A 108 17.10 12.48 24.63
CA GLN A 108 16.66 13.39 23.58
C GLN A 108 15.27 12.95 23.12
N GLY A 109 14.36 13.90 22.93
CA GLY A 109 13.10 13.60 22.24
C GLY A 109 13.37 13.26 20.77
N GLU A 110 12.45 12.54 20.13
CA GLU A 110 12.66 12.02 18.79
C GLU A 110 11.43 12.30 17.89
N GLU A 111 11.69 12.62 16.61
CA GLU A 111 10.64 12.69 15.60
C GLU A 111 10.19 11.27 15.20
N ALA A 112 8.88 11.07 15.14
CA ALA A 112 8.25 9.78 14.91
C ALA A 112 7.10 9.86 13.91
N ALA A 113 6.87 8.74 13.24
CA ALA A 113 5.58 8.42 12.62
C ALA A 113 4.74 7.66 13.65
N ILE A 114 3.61 8.25 14.06
CA ILE A 114 2.75 7.72 15.12
C ILE A 114 1.42 7.28 14.51
N LYS A 115 1.22 5.97 14.40
CA LYS A 115 -0.05 5.35 14.02
C LYS A 115 -0.97 5.40 15.23
N ILE A 116 -2.09 6.11 15.11
CA ILE A 116 -3.10 6.28 16.17
C ILE A 116 -4.40 5.63 15.72
N VAL A 117 -4.93 4.77 16.58
CA VAL A 117 -6.25 4.16 16.45
C VAL A 117 -7.12 4.68 17.58
N VAL A 118 -8.19 5.41 17.24
CA VAL A 118 -9.15 5.92 18.21
C VAL A 118 -10.21 4.85 18.43
N LEU A 119 -10.32 4.30 19.64
CA LEU A 119 -11.20 3.15 19.91
C LEU A 119 -12.67 3.49 19.66
N GLY A 120 -13.09 4.72 19.96
CA GLY A 120 -14.46 5.18 19.73
C GLY A 120 -14.87 5.31 18.27
N SER A 121 -13.93 5.25 17.30
CA SER A 121 -14.28 5.20 15.87
C SER A 121 -14.49 3.79 15.33
N LEU A 122 -14.16 2.76 16.11
CA LEU A 122 -14.37 1.35 15.75
C LEU A 122 -15.71 0.90 16.32
N THR A 123 -16.77 1.07 15.53
CA THR A 123 -18.15 0.78 15.96
C THR A 123 -18.51 -0.70 15.84
N ASP A 124 -17.93 -1.39 14.86
CA ASP A 124 -18.05 -2.83 14.73
C ASP A 124 -17.11 -3.55 15.69
N LYS A 125 -17.65 -4.55 16.40
CA LYS A 125 -16.91 -5.27 17.43
C LYS A 125 -15.82 -6.16 16.82
N GLU A 126 -16.11 -6.79 15.69
CA GLU A 126 -15.19 -7.68 14.99
C GLU A 126 -14.01 -6.89 14.41
N ASP A 127 -14.29 -5.74 13.78
CA ASP A 127 -13.26 -4.82 13.28
C ASP A 127 -12.39 -4.25 14.40
N ARG A 128 -13.00 -3.98 15.56
CA ARG A 128 -12.27 -3.52 16.75
C ARG A 128 -11.30 -4.60 17.25
N GLU A 129 -11.78 -5.83 17.43
CA GLU A 129 -10.94 -6.96 17.87
C GLU A 129 -9.78 -7.22 16.89
N ASP A 130 -10.06 -7.17 15.58
CA ASP A 130 -9.03 -7.32 14.54
C ASP A 130 -7.99 -6.21 14.60
N THR A 131 -8.43 -4.94 14.62
CA THR A 131 -7.52 -3.79 14.65
C THR A 131 -6.59 -3.82 15.87
N ILE A 132 -7.13 -4.14 17.05
CA ILE A 132 -6.34 -4.25 18.27
C ILE A 132 -5.31 -5.38 18.12
N LYS A 133 -5.73 -6.53 17.59
CA LYS A 133 -4.83 -7.66 17.39
C LYS A 133 -3.74 -7.37 16.36
N GLU A 134 -4.07 -6.69 15.27
CA GLU A 134 -3.10 -6.23 14.26
C GLU A 134 -2.01 -5.37 14.89
N LEU A 135 -2.39 -4.37 15.71
CA LEU A 135 -1.43 -3.51 16.39
C LEU A 135 -0.53 -4.31 17.35
N GLN A 136 -1.10 -5.25 18.12
CA GLN A 136 -0.33 -6.10 19.02
C GLN A 136 0.67 -6.98 18.26
N VAL A 137 0.25 -7.60 17.16
CA VAL A 137 1.12 -8.40 16.29
C VAL A 137 2.23 -7.53 15.69
N GLU A 138 1.91 -6.33 15.22
CA GLU A 138 2.87 -5.38 14.65
C GLU A 138 3.94 -4.98 15.69
N VAL A 139 3.53 -4.64 16.92
CA VAL A 139 4.45 -4.34 18.04
C VAL A 139 5.35 -5.53 18.35
N ASP A 140 4.79 -6.73 18.49
CA ASP A 140 5.55 -7.95 18.77
C ASP A 140 6.60 -8.24 17.68
N ARG A 141 6.28 -7.94 16.42
CA ARG A 141 7.21 -8.09 15.29
C ARG A 141 8.32 -7.05 15.36
N LEU A 142 7.97 -5.77 15.48
CA LEU A 142 8.96 -4.67 15.53
C LEU A 142 9.93 -4.85 16.71
N GLN A 143 9.44 -5.23 17.89
CA GLN A 143 10.28 -5.52 19.07
C GLN A 143 11.26 -6.66 18.81
N ARG A 144 10.78 -7.77 18.23
CA ARG A 144 11.62 -8.95 17.96
C ARG A 144 12.70 -8.66 16.92
N LEU A 145 12.37 -7.86 15.91
CA LEU A 145 13.26 -7.54 14.81
C LEU A 145 14.25 -6.43 15.16
N GLY A 146 13.96 -5.62 16.19
CA GLY A 146 14.90 -4.68 16.79
C GLY A 146 15.43 -3.61 15.84
N GLY A 147 14.70 -3.31 14.76
CA GLY A 147 15.12 -2.37 13.71
C GLY A 147 16.24 -2.87 12.80
N ALA A 148 16.52 -4.18 12.78
CA ALA A 148 17.42 -4.75 11.78
C ALA A 148 16.80 -4.58 10.38
N PRO A 149 17.53 -4.03 9.39
CA PRO A 149 17.02 -3.88 8.04
C PRO A 149 16.48 -5.21 7.48
N PRO A 150 15.34 -5.20 6.77
CA PRO A 150 14.62 -4.03 6.25
C PRO A 150 13.57 -3.47 7.23
N PHE A 151 13.63 -3.74 8.53
CA PHE A 151 12.58 -3.35 9.46
C PHE A 151 12.91 -2.06 10.21
N LEU A 152 11.88 -1.29 10.56
CA LEU A 152 12.02 -0.12 11.42
C LEU A 152 12.13 -0.54 12.90
N PRO A 153 12.89 0.19 13.73
CA PRO A 153 12.84 -0.01 15.17
C PRO A 153 11.51 0.51 15.73
N LEU A 154 11.07 -0.08 16.84
CA LEU A 154 9.96 0.43 17.63
C LEU A 154 10.46 1.51 18.60
N LEU A 155 9.87 2.71 18.57
CA LEU A 155 10.21 3.81 19.49
C LEU A 155 9.33 3.79 20.73
N ALA A 156 8.02 3.59 20.53
CA ALA A 156 7.03 3.49 21.59
C ALA A 156 5.80 2.74 21.07
N ALA A 157 5.06 2.08 21.96
CA ALA A 157 3.78 1.49 21.61
C ALA A 157 2.87 1.39 22.82
N HIS A 158 1.56 1.45 22.56
CA HIS A 158 0.54 1.26 23.56
C HIS A 158 -0.70 0.61 22.92
N THR A 159 -0.80 -0.71 23.05
CA THR A 159 -1.76 -1.55 22.31
C THR A 159 -2.66 -2.39 23.22
N ASN A 160 -2.64 -2.12 24.54
CA ASN A 160 -3.53 -2.74 25.51
C ASN A 160 -4.85 -1.96 25.60
N GLU A 161 -5.95 -2.58 25.20
CA GLU A 161 -7.27 -1.94 25.23
C GLU A 161 -7.84 -1.76 26.64
N ASP A 162 -7.38 -2.53 27.63
CA ASP A 162 -7.82 -2.40 29.02
C ASP A 162 -7.24 -1.15 29.71
N GLN A 163 -6.21 -0.55 29.09
CA GLN A 163 -5.51 0.61 29.61
C GLN A 163 -5.20 1.56 28.45
N PRO A 164 -6.17 2.11 27.69
CA PRO A 164 -5.87 2.90 26.51
C PRO A 164 -5.16 4.22 26.86
N LEU A 165 -4.45 4.81 25.90
CA LEU A 165 -3.94 6.18 26.04
C LEU A 165 -5.08 7.19 25.90
N THR A 166 -4.83 8.40 26.40
CA THR A 166 -5.71 9.55 26.16
C THR A 166 -5.18 10.39 24.99
N TYR A 167 -5.95 10.45 23.91
CA TYR A 167 -5.79 11.40 22.81
C TYR A 167 -6.80 12.54 22.95
N THR A 168 -6.35 13.74 23.26
CA THR A 168 -7.18 14.95 23.33
C THR A 168 -7.16 15.65 21.98
N ASN A 169 -8.32 15.81 21.34
CA ASN A 169 -8.42 16.46 20.03
C ASN A 169 -8.36 18.00 20.13
N THR A 170 -8.39 18.69 18.98
CA THR A 170 -8.34 20.16 18.92
C THR A 170 -9.55 20.88 19.52
N LYS A 171 -10.64 20.14 19.79
CA LYS A 171 -11.82 20.62 20.55
C LYS A 171 -11.63 20.46 22.07
N GLY A 172 -10.50 19.94 22.53
CA GLY A 172 -10.25 19.62 23.94
C GLY A 172 -10.99 18.39 24.44
N LEU A 173 -11.54 17.56 23.54
CA LEU A 173 -12.29 16.36 23.93
C LEU A 173 -11.32 15.17 24.03
N PRO A 174 -11.27 14.50 25.20
CA PRO A 174 -10.46 13.30 25.37
C PRO A 174 -11.09 12.12 24.62
N LYS A 175 -10.25 11.29 24.03
CA LYS A 175 -10.62 10.03 23.36
C LYS A 175 -9.65 8.93 23.75
N GLU A 176 -10.17 7.72 23.91
CA GLU A 176 -9.34 6.53 24.12
C GLU A 176 -8.65 6.14 22.81
N ALA A 177 -7.34 5.88 22.87
CA ALA A 177 -6.55 5.55 21.71
C ALA A 177 -5.49 4.48 22.00
N LEU A 178 -5.17 3.71 20.95
CA LEU A 178 -4.00 2.85 20.88
C LEU A 178 -3.00 3.44 19.89
N CYS A 179 -1.72 3.16 20.08
CA CYS A 179 -0.69 3.69 19.19
C CYS A 179 0.53 2.79 19.01
N ILE A 180 1.23 3.04 17.90
CA ILE A 180 2.56 2.54 17.58
C ILE A 180 3.36 3.72 17.03
N ALA A 181 4.60 3.88 17.50
CA ALA A 181 5.53 4.87 17.01
C ALA A 181 6.81 4.23 16.48
N THR A 182 7.20 4.63 15.28
CA THR A 182 8.45 4.25 14.60
C THR A 182 9.18 5.51 14.13
N PRO A 183 10.47 5.43 13.73
CA PRO A 183 11.16 6.57 13.15
C PRO A 183 10.39 7.18 11.98
N LEU A 184 10.44 8.50 11.88
CA LEU A 184 9.88 9.21 10.75
C LEU A 184 10.76 9.03 9.50
N LEU A 185 10.18 8.44 8.46
CA LEU A 185 10.80 8.38 7.14
C LEU A 185 10.45 9.65 6.36
N HIS A 186 11.34 10.65 6.42
CA HIS A 186 11.08 11.97 5.84
C HIS A 186 10.88 11.90 4.31
N ALA A 187 9.85 12.56 3.79
CA ALA A 187 9.47 12.52 2.37
C ALA A 187 10.55 13.06 1.41
N ASN A 188 11.47 13.90 1.89
CA ASN A 188 12.61 14.40 1.11
C ASN A 188 13.75 13.37 0.97
N GLU A 189 13.78 12.34 1.83
CA GLU A 189 14.79 11.30 1.83
C GLU A 189 14.23 9.95 1.38
N TRP A 190 12.97 9.67 1.70
CA TRP A 190 12.29 8.41 1.45
C TRP A 190 11.11 8.60 0.50
N VAL A 191 10.78 7.56 -0.25
CA VAL A 191 9.61 7.51 -1.13
C VAL A 191 8.95 6.14 -1.03
N GLU A 192 7.63 6.14 -0.92
CA GLU A 192 6.82 4.92 -1.00
C GLU A 192 6.87 4.38 -2.43
N MET A 193 7.12 3.08 -2.61
CA MET A 193 7.28 2.47 -3.93
C MET A 193 6.03 2.64 -4.81
N SER A 194 4.83 2.61 -4.22
CA SER A 194 3.56 2.89 -4.93
C SER A 194 3.52 4.31 -5.53
N ARG A 195 4.01 5.33 -4.80
CA ARG A 195 4.06 6.74 -5.24
C ARG A 195 5.15 6.94 -6.29
N LEU A 196 6.30 6.30 -6.11
CA LEU A 196 7.40 6.31 -7.08
C LEU A 196 6.92 5.88 -8.47
N PHE A 197 6.08 4.84 -8.53
CA PHE A 197 5.54 4.31 -9.79
C PHE A 197 4.22 4.96 -10.24
N GLY A 198 3.67 5.89 -9.44
CA GLY A 198 2.43 6.61 -9.76
C GLY A 198 1.15 5.77 -9.60
N TRP A 199 1.19 4.71 -8.78
CA TRP A 199 0.00 3.94 -8.39
C TRP A 199 -0.75 4.57 -7.21
N ALA A 200 -0.04 5.39 -6.43
CA ALA A 200 -0.61 6.32 -5.46
C ALA A 200 -0.27 7.76 -5.85
N GLN A 201 -0.99 8.73 -5.27
CA GLN A 201 -0.75 10.14 -5.54
C GLN A 201 0.69 10.52 -5.13
N PRO A 202 1.53 11.00 -6.07
CA PRO A 202 2.87 11.45 -5.73
C PRO A 202 2.81 12.71 -4.88
N HIS A 203 3.89 13.01 -4.15
CA HIS A 203 4.02 14.32 -3.52
C HIS A 203 4.14 15.41 -4.60
N GLU A 204 3.78 16.64 -4.22
CA GLU A 204 3.98 17.79 -5.11
C GLU A 204 5.46 17.89 -5.52
N GLY A 205 5.71 17.97 -6.83
CA GLY A 205 7.05 18.03 -7.40
C GLY A 205 7.76 16.67 -7.57
N ASP A 206 7.21 15.57 -7.05
CA ASP A 206 7.77 14.24 -7.29
C ASP A 206 7.57 13.80 -8.74
N ARG A 207 8.64 13.29 -9.34
CA ARG A 207 8.59 12.66 -10.66
C ARG A 207 8.03 11.26 -10.54
N ILE A 208 7.04 10.93 -11.37
CA ILE A 208 6.56 9.55 -11.53
C ILE A 208 7.53 8.78 -12.44
N HIS A 209 7.97 7.62 -11.95
CA HIS A 209 8.81 6.68 -12.66
C HIS A 209 7.99 5.48 -13.13
N ASN A 210 7.27 5.65 -14.24
CA ASN A 210 6.59 4.53 -14.90
C ASN A 210 7.06 4.40 -16.36
N LEU A 211 7.05 3.17 -16.87
CA LEU A 211 7.57 2.87 -18.21
C LEU A 211 6.73 3.55 -19.30
N TYR A 212 5.41 3.63 -19.13
CA TYR A 212 4.53 4.27 -20.11
C TYR A 212 4.88 5.75 -20.34
N GLN A 213 4.93 6.56 -19.29
CA GLN A 213 5.29 7.98 -19.40
C GLN A 213 6.74 8.16 -19.86
N ALA A 214 7.64 7.24 -19.51
CA ALA A 214 9.00 7.26 -20.01
C ALA A 214 9.04 7.10 -21.54
N ILE A 215 8.26 6.16 -22.08
CA ILE A 215 8.15 5.92 -23.53
C ILE A 215 7.48 7.10 -24.23
N VAL A 216 6.36 7.59 -23.69
CA VAL A 216 5.65 8.74 -24.28
C VAL A 216 6.57 9.94 -24.38
N ARG A 217 7.31 10.29 -23.31
CA ARG A 217 8.30 11.38 -23.35
C ARG A 217 9.41 11.14 -24.37
N LEU A 218 9.93 9.92 -24.43
CA LEU A 218 10.97 9.56 -25.40
C LEU A 218 10.52 9.79 -26.85
N GLU A 219 9.25 9.46 -27.14
CA GLU A 219 8.63 9.62 -28.46
C GLU A 219 8.29 11.08 -28.78
N ASP A 220 7.67 11.78 -27.84
CA ASP A 220 7.30 13.20 -27.97
C ASP A 220 8.52 14.09 -28.18
N GLU A 221 9.65 13.74 -27.55
CA GLU A 221 10.93 14.43 -27.71
C GLU A 221 11.73 13.94 -28.93
N GLY A 222 11.16 13.08 -29.77
CA GLY A 222 11.75 12.70 -31.05
C GLY A 222 13.04 11.88 -30.95
N PHE A 223 13.23 11.13 -29.86
CA PHE A 223 14.42 10.29 -29.65
C PHE A 223 15.75 11.05 -29.68
N THR A 224 15.80 12.28 -29.14
CA THR A 224 17.07 12.98 -28.90
C THR A 224 17.97 12.20 -27.92
N GLU A 225 19.27 12.52 -27.88
CA GLU A 225 20.18 11.88 -26.93
C GLU A 225 19.80 12.21 -25.48
N GLU A 226 19.30 13.43 -25.24
CA GLU A 226 18.76 13.86 -23.95
C GLU A 226 17.53 13.03 -23.54
N ALA A 227 16.60 12.79 -24.47
CA ALA A 227 15.41 11.98 -24.21
C ALA A 227 15.78 10.51 -23.94
N LYS A 228 16.75 9.95 -24.68
CA LYS A 228 17.29 8.60 -24.45
C LYS A 228 17.97 8.47 -23.10
N ALA A 229 18.75 9.47 -22.70
CA ALA A 229 19.38 9.52 -21.38
C ALA A 229 18.30 9.56 -20.28
N ALA A 230 17.31 10.45 -20.39
CA ALA A 230 16.22 10.56 -19.43
C ALA A 230 15.34 9.30 -19.35
N PHE A 231 15.17 8.59 -20.47
CA PHE A 231 14.52 7.27 -20.52
C PHE A 231 15.36 6.23 -19.77
N THR A 232 16.66 6.16 -20.06
CA THR A 232 17.61 5.24 -19.41
C THR A 232 17.64 5.46 -17.90
N ASP A 233 17.73 6.71 -17.45
CA ASP A 233 17.66 7.08 -16.04
C ASP A 233 16.36 6.57 -15.40
N THR A 234 15.22 6.72 -16.09
CA THR A 234 13.93 6.24 -15.56
C THR A 234 13.92 4.72 -15.41
N VAL A 235 14.40 3.99 -16.40
CA VAL A 235 14.52 2.52 -16.36
C VAL A 235 15.46 2.08 -15.25
N GLU A 236 16.57 2.79 -15.05
CA GLU A 236 17.50 2.52 -13.96
C GLU A 236 16.85 2.72 -12.59
N VAL A 237 16.15 3.84 -12.35
CA VAL A 237 15.41 4.07 -11.09
C VAL A 237 14.44 2.93 -10.80
N ILE A 238 13.65 2.52 -11.81
CA ILE A 238 12.68 1.42 -11.69
C ILE A 238 13.38 0.11 -11.32
N THR A 239 14.47 -0.22 -12.03
CA THR A 239 15.23 -1.45 -11.80
C THR A 239 15.83 -1.48 -10.40
N ARG A 240 16.40 -0.36 -9.94
CA ARG A 240 16.99 -0.21 -8.60
C ARG A 240 15.94 -0.37 -7.49
N ALA A 241 14.76 0.22 -7.67
CA ALA A 241 13.65 0.06 -6.74
C ALA A 241 13.22 -1.42 -6.61
N LEU A 242 13.11 -2.13 -7.73
CA LEU A 242 12.78 -3.56 -7.75
C LEU A 242 13.86 -4.43 -7.09
N ILE A 243 15.14 -4.14 -7.34
CA ILE A 243 16.25 -4.83 -6.68
C ILE A 243 16.19 -4.63 -5.17
N LEU A 244 16.03 -3.38 -4.70
CA LEU A 244 15.92 -3.09 -3.26
C LEU A 244 14.74 -3.82 -2.60
N ALA A 245 13.57 -3.82 -3.24
CA ALA A 245 12.41 -4.56 -2.73
C ALA A 245 12.68 -6.08 -2.67
N CYS A 246 13.37 -6.64 -3.67
CA CYS A 246 13.76 -8.05 -3.68
C CYS A 246 14.75 -8.38 -2.55
N GLU A 247 15.80 -7.57 -2.39
CA GLU A 247 16.78 -7.72 -1.30
C GLU A 247 16.13 -7.61 0.08
N ALA A 248 15.15 -6.72 0.25
CA ALA A 248 14.36 -6.63 1.48
C ALA A 248 13.60 -7.93 1.77
N HIS A 249 12.94 -8.53 0.77
CA HIS A 249 12.25 -9.82 0.94
C HIS A 249 13.22 -10.94 1.29
N ILE A 250 14.38 -11.02 0.63
CA ILE A 250 15.42 -12.02 0.94
C ILE A 250 15.89 -11.85 2.40
N ALA A 251 16.18 -10.62 2.82
CA ALA A 251 16.61 -10.31 4.18
C ALA A 251 15.52 -10.62 5.23
N ALA A 252 14.25 -10.32 4.93
CA ALA A 252 13.12 -10.63 5.79
C ALA A 252 12.93 -12.15 5.98
N VAL A 253 13.01 -12.93 4.90
CA VAL A 253 12.97 -14.40 4.95
C VAL A 253 14.14 -14.95 5.78
N GLY A 254 15.34 -14.40 5.60
CA GLY A 254 16.52 -14.75 6.40
C GLY A 254 16.31 -14.53 7.91
N GLN A 255 15.53 -13.50 8.27
CA GLN A 255 15.13 -13.17 9.63
C GLN A 255 13.88 -13.92 10.12
N GLY A 256 13.33 -14.84 9.31
CA GLY A 256 12.18 -15.65 9.67
C GLY A 256 10.84 -14.91 9.57
N VAL A 257 10.73 -13.97 8.63
CA VAL A 257 9.51 -13.20 8.36
C VAL A 257 9.11 -13.36 6.89
N LEU A 258 7.84 -13.73 6.65
CA LEU A 258 7.22 -13.68 5.33
C LEU A 258 6.30 -12.45 5.28
N HIS A 259 6.73 -11.40 4.59
CA HIS A 259 5.93 -10.18 4.44
C HIS A 259 5.04 -10.25 3.20
N LEU A 260 3.87 -10.86 3.35
CA LEU A 260 2.98 -11.14 2.21
C LEU A 260 2.36 -9.87 1.61
N ASP A 261 2.23 -8.83 2.42
CA ASP A 261 1.82 -7.49 1.98
C ASP A 261 3.00 -6.53 1.72
N GLY A 262 4.22 -7.06 1.64
CA GLY A 262 5.47 -6.28 1.47
C GLY A 262 5.66 -5.82 0.02
N ALA A 263 4.60 -5.32 -0.60
CA ALA A 263 4.56 -4.90 -1.99
C ALA A 263 3.94 -3.51 -2.09
N MET A 264 4.39 -2.73 -3.07
CA MET A 264 3.87 -1.40 -3.37
C MET A 264 3.87 -0.42 -2.18
N GLY A 265 2.75 -0.29 -1.47
CA GLY A 265 2.54 0.77 -0.49
C GLY A 265 3.23 0.54 0.86
N ASN A 266 3.65 -0.70 1.11
CA ASN A 266 4.33 -1.06 2.35
C ASN A 266 5.86 -1.16 2.19
N VAL A 267 6.41 -0.56 1.13
CA VAL A 267 7.84 -0.53 0.83
C VAL A 267 8.30 0.92 0.69
N MET A 268 9.18 1.34 1.59
CA MET A 268 9.81 2.65 1.60
C MET A 268 11.23 2.54 1.05
N LEU A 269 11.56 3.40 0.10
CA LEU A 269 12.85 3.38 -0.61
C LEU A 269 13.59 4.69 -0.37
N ARG A 270 14.89 4.62 -0.10
CA ARG A 270 15.72 5.80 0.06
C ARG A 270 16.04 6.43 -1.30
N ARG A 271 15.68 7.70 -1.48
CA ARG A 271 15.85 8.44 -2.74
C ARG A 271 17.30 8.53 -3.20
N SER A 272 18.26 8.58 -2.28
CA SER A 272 19.69 8.58 -2.61
C SER A 272 20.13 7.29 -3.29
N ALA A 273 19.59 6.14 -2.87
CA ALA A 273 19.87 4.84 -3.46
C ALA A 273 19.20 4.63 -4.82
N LEU A 274 18.17 5.42 -5.14
CA LEU A 274 17.52 5.40 -6.45
C LEU A 274 18.30 6.17 -7.52
N ARG A 275 19.31 6.97 -7.15
CA ARG A 275 20.11 7.72 -8.12
C ARG A 275 20.91 6.78 -9.02
N PRO A 276 21.02 7.09 -10.33
CA PRO A 276 21.88 6.34 -11.24
C PRO A 276 23.29 6.14 -10.69
N GLY A 277 23.80 4.91 -10.78
CA GLY A 277 25.15 4.54 -10.34
C GLY A 277 25.40 4.51 -8.83
N ALA A 278 24.42 4.80 -7.96
CA ALA A 278 24.61 4.67 -6.51
C ALA A 278 24.86 3.20 -6.12
N ALA A 279 25.50 2.95 -4.98
CA ALA A 279 25.54 1.62 -4.39
C ALA A 279 24.16 1.28 -3.80
N LEU A 280 23.74 0.01 -3.88
CA LEU A 280 22.50 -0.48 -3.26
C LEU A 280 22.83 -1.18 -1.94
N SER A 281 22.00 -0.97 -0.93
CA SER A 281 22.10 -1.62 0.38
C SER A 281 20.70 -1.95 0.89
N VAL A 282 20.56 -3.04 1.65
CA VAL A 282 19.31 -3.37 2.34
C VAL A 282 18.90 -2.29 3.37
N ASN A 283 19.84 -1.43 3.78
CA ASN A 283 19.55 -0.27 4.64
C ASN A 283 18.81 0.86 3.90
N ASP A 284 18.74 0.81 2.58
CA ASP A 284 18.07 1.82 1.75
C ASP A 284 16.62 1.43 1.43
N VAL A 285 16.10 0.41 2.11
CA VAL A 285 14.74 -0.08 1.96
C VAL A 285 14.16 -0.48 3.32
N HIS A 286 12.93 -0.05 3.57
CA HIS A 286 12.19 -0.44 4.75
C HIS A 286 10.82 -1.00 4.41
N PHE A 287 10.45 -2.09 5.09
CA PHE A 287 9.07 -2.50 5.19
C PHE A 287 8.37 -1.70 6.30
N ILE A 288 7.14 -1.30 6.01
CA ILE A 288 6.20 -0.74 6.99
C ILE A 288 4.97 -1.65 7.06
N ASP A 289 4.19 -1.54 8.13
CA ASP A 289 3.01 -2.37 8.37
C ASP A 289 3.30 -3.88 8.45
N LEU A 290 3.77 -4.31 9.63
CA LEU A 290 4.12 -5.71 9.88
C LEU A 290 2.98 -6.56 10.44
N ALA A 291 1.79 -5.99 10.65
CA ALA A 291 0.64 -6.71 11.20
C ALA A 291 0.26 -7.93 10.35
N ASN A 292 0.41 -7.79 9.03
CA ASN A 292 0.05 -8.79 8.04
C ASN A 292 1.20 -9.77 7.69
N SER A 293 2.29 -9.74 8.46
CA SER A 293 3.46 -10.59 8.25
C SER A 293 3.39 -11.91 9.04
N LEU A 294 3.94 -12.98 8.46
CA LEU A 294 4.03 -14.27 9.12
C LEU A 294 5.41 -14.45 9.76
N ALA A 295 5.44 -14.88 11.02
CA ALA A 295 6.68 -15.36 11.63
C ALA A 295 6.85 -16.85 11.37
N THR A 296 8.01 -17.25 10.85
CA THR A 296 8.28 -18.65 10.49
C THR A 296 8.59 -19.52 11.71
N ASN A 297 8.99 -18.88 12.81
CA ASN A 297 9.14 -19.48 14.13
C ASN A 297 8.25 -18.73 15.13
N PRO A 298 6.92 -18.92 15.09
CA PRO A 298 6.05 -18.23 16.04
C PRO A 298 6.33 -18.74 17.46
N PRO A 299 6.18 -17.87 18.49
CA PRO A 299 6.13 -18.34 19.87
C PRO A 299 5.09 -19.46 19.97
N ARG A 300 5.49 -20.61 20.51
CA ARG A 300 4.58 -21.74 20.65
C ARG A 300 3.48 -21.32 21.65
N PRO A 301 2.19 -21.42 21.29
CA PRO A 301 1.14 -21.10 22.25
C PRO A 301 1.28 -22.02 23.46
N PRO A 302 1.13 -21.51 24.69
CA PRO A 302 1.08 -22.36 25.86
C PRO A 302 -0.14 -23.27 25.71
N SER A 303 0.06 -24.58 25.90
CA SER A 303 -1.02 -25.58 26.10
C SER A 303 -1.88 -26.06 24.91
N THR A 304 -1.35 -26.19 23.69
CA THR A 304 -1.94 -27.17 22.74
C THR A 304 -1.26 -28.54 22.89
N PRO A 305 -1.92 -29.55 23.48
CA PRO A 305 -1.44 -30.92 23.41
C PRO A 305 -1.58 -31.40 21.96
N SER A 306 -0.53 -31.25 21.14
CA SER A 306 -0.50 -31.90 19.83
C SER A 306 -0.21 -33.38 20.05
N ASN A 307 -1.25 -34.22 19.97
CA ASN A 307 -1.14 -35.69 20.02
C ASN A 307 -0.51 -36.27 18.74
N GLY A 308 0.55 -35.65 18.23
CA GLY A 308 1.29 -36.07 17.04
C GLY A 308 2.39 -35.09 16.67
N PRO A 309 3.41 -35.54 15.92
CA PRO A 309 4.36 -34.63 15.29
C PRO A 309 3.61 -33.70 14.34
N SER A 310 3.93 -32.40 14.37
CA SER A 310 3.44 -31.47 13.35
C SER A 310 3.88 -32.00 11.98
N PRO A 311 3.02 -31.97 10.94
CA PRO A 311 3.45 -32.38 9.61
C PRO A 311 4.70 -31.59 9.21
N ALA A 312 5.62 -32.22 8.49
CA ALA A 312 6.73 -31.48 7.90
C ALA A 312 6.22 -30.66 6.71
N PRO A 313 6.73 -29.43 6.48
CA PRO A 313 6.41 -28.70 5.27
C PRO A 313 6.93 -29.46 4.03
N PRO A 314 6.24 -29.35 2.87
CA PRO A 314 6.81 -29.76 1.59
C PRO A 314 8.19 -29.13 1.36
N THR A 315 9.13 -29.92 0.84
CA THR A 315 10.55 -29.51 0.71
C THR A 315 10.75 -28.27 -0.15
N PHE A 316 9.91 -28.08 -1.18
CA PHE A 316 9.98 -26.93 -2.07
C PHE A 316 9.60 -25.60 -1.40
N LEU A 317 8.93 -25.63 -0.25
CA LEU A 317 8.63 -24.42 0.53
C LEU A 317 9.82 -23.95 1.37
N GLY A 318 10.93 -24.71 1.41
CA GLY A 318 12.12 -24.35 2.16
C GLY A 318 12.00 -24.50 3.68
N ASP A 319 13.08 -24.16 4.38
CA ASP A 319 13.21 -24.27 5.84
C ASP A 319 12.52 -23.14 6.62
N LYS A 320 12.05 -22.10 5.90
CA LYS A 320 11.32 -20.94 6.44
C LYS A 320 9.81 -21.05 6.21
N ALA A 321 9.28 -22.26 6.06
CA ALA A 321 7.85 -22.48 5.95
C ALA A 321 7.14 -22.41 7.31
N VAL A 322 5.89 -21.93 7.32
CA VAL A 322 5.03 -21.81 8.49
C VAL A 322 3.64 -22.35 8.21
N LEU A 323 3.06 -23.02 9.19
CA LEU A 323 1.70 -23.54 9.11
C LEU A 323 0.70 -22.50 9.62
N VAL A 324 -0.16 -22.01 8.73
CA VAL A 324 -1.16 -20.98 9.01
C VAL A 324 -2.55 -21.60 9.08
N PRO A 325 -3.28 -21.50 10.21
CA PRO A 325 -4.65 -21.98 10.30
C PRO A 325 -5.61 -21.33 9.30
N THR A 326 -6.57 -22.10 8.78
CA THR A 326 -7.67 -21.54 7.97
C THR A 326 -8.77 -20.92 8.84
N GLU A 327 -8.84 -21.28 10.12
CA GLU A 327 -9.76 -20.69 11.09
C GLU A 327 -9.29 -19.31 11.56
N ARG A 328 -10.14 -18.29 11.39
CA ARG A 328 -9.83 -16.90 11.74
C ARG A 328 -9.46 -16.74 13.21
N ALA A 329 -10.25 -17.31 14.12
CA ALA A 329 -9.99 -17.23 15.56
C ALA A 329 -8.64 -17.85 15.94
N GLU A 330 -8.24 -18.94 15.28
CA GLU A 330 -6.95 -19.57 15.55
C GLU A 330 -5.78 -18.76 14.99
N ARG A 331 -5.94 -18.16 13.80
CA ARG A 331 -4.97 -17.20 13.25
C ARG A 331 -4.73 -16.03 14.18
N MET A 332 -5.81 -15.42 14.70
CA MET A 332 -5.74 -14.34 15.67
C MET A 332 -5.03 -14.79 16.94
N ALA A 333 -5.42 -15.94 17.51
CA ALA A 333 -4.78 -16.47 18.71
C ALA A 333 -3.27 -16.72 18.53
N ARG A 334 -2.84 -17.15 17.34
CA ARG A 334 -1.43 -17.39 17.01
C ARG A 334 -0.66 -16.15 16.55
N GLY A 335 -1.34 -15.01 16.36
CA GLY A 335 -0.71 -13.81 15.77
C GLY A 335 -0.16 -14.07 14.37
N GLN A 336 -0.88 -14.88 13.58
CA GLN A 336 -0.58 -15.21 12.18
C GLN A 336 -1.74 -14.70 11.35
N MET A 337 -1.77 -13.41 11.10
CA MET A 337 -2.86 -12.72 10.40
C MET A 337 -2.39 -12.33 9.00
N PRO A 338 -2.13 -13.28 8.09
CA PRO A 338 -1.65 -12.90 6.79
C PRO A 338 -2.72 -12.09 6.07
N ASN A 339 -2.29 -11.06 5.38
CA ASN A 339 -3.10 -10.35 4.42
C ASN A 339 -2.19 -9.99 3.24
N GLY A 340 -2.79 -9.49 2.19
CA GLY A 340 -2.05 -8.96 1.07
C GLY A 340 -2.92 -8.00 0.29
N GLY A 341 -2.27 -7.02 -0.33
CA GLY A 341 -2.86 -6.15 -1.31
C GLY A 341 -3.59 -6.97 -2.37
N ARG A 342 -4.66 -6.39 -2.91
CA ARG A 342 -5.40 -6.99 -4.03
C ARG A 342 -4.41 -7.36 -5.14
N TRP A 343 -4.64 -8.47 -5.82
CA TRP A 343 -3.83 -8.98 -6.94
C TRP A 343 -2.43 -9.49 -6.57
N ASN A 344 -1.92 -9.23 -5.37
CA ASN A 344 -0.62 -9.72 -4.91
C ASN A 344 -0.72 -11.00 -4.05
N ARG A 345 -1.94 -11.50 -3.83
CA ARG A 345 -2.18 -12.67 -2.99
C ARG A 345 -1.84 -13.95 -3.75
N ALA A 346 -0.92 -14.72 -3.21
CA ALA A 346 -0.63 -16.07 -3.69
C ALA A 346 -1.85 -17.01 -3.51
N PRO A 347 -2.00 -18.06 -4.33
CA PRO A 347 -3.12 -18.99 -4.23
C PRO A 347 -3.30 -19.61 -2.83
N GLU A 348 -2.20 -19.96 -2.16
CA GLU A 348 -2.19 -20.47 -0.80
C GLU A 348 -2.66 -19.44 0.25
N LEU A 349 -2.37 -18.15 0.02
CA LEU A 349 -2.88 -17.07 0.86
C LEU A 349 -4.40 -16.94 0.70
N VAL A 350 -4.90 -16.99 -0.53
CA VAL A 350 -6.36 -16.99 -0.78
C VAL A 350 -7.01 -18.22 -0.17
N ALA A 351 -6.36 -19.39 -0.24
CA ALA A 351 -6.85 -20.62 0.37
C ALA A 351 -6.94 -20.54 1.90
N ALA A 352 -6.00 -19.84 2.56
CA ALA A 352 -6.00 -19.63 4.00
C ALA A 352 -7.06 -18.63 4.47
N LEU A 353 -7.32 -17.60 3.67
CA LEU A 353 -8.31 -16.56 3.99
C LEU A 353 -9.75 -16.99 3.69
N GLY A 354 -9.93 -17.94 2.78
CA GLY A 354 -11.25 -18.41 2.36
C GLY A 354 -11.92 -17.48 1.34
N PRO A 355 -13.16 -17.79 0.93
CA PRO A 355 -13.87 -16.96 -0.03
C PRO A 355 -14.31 -15.65 0.63
N PRO A 356 -14.35 -14.54 -0.11
CA PRO A 356 -14.99 -13.32 0.37
C PRO A 356 -16.48 -13.59 0.67
N ALA A 357 -17.01 -12.94 1.72
CA ALA A 357 -18.42 -13.03 2.09
C ALA A 357 -19.36 -12.42 1.02
N GLY A 358 -20.66 -12.76 1.09
CA GLY A 358 -21.72 -12.19 0.25
C GLY A 358 -22.62 -13.23 -0.41
N ALA A 359 -23.45 -12.80 -1.37
CA ALA A 359 -24.18 -13.64 -2.32
C ALA A 359 -24.05 -13.06 -3.74
N SER A 360 -23.26 -13.69 -4.64
CA SER A 360 -23.21 -13.30 -6.06
C SER A 360 -22.75 -14.44 -6.99
N ALA A 361 -23.02 -14.32 -8.30
CA ALA A 361 -22.53 -15.29 -9.30
C ALA A 361 -20.98 -15.37 -9.33
N ILE A 362 -20.33 -14.22 -9.11
CA ILE A 362 -18.88 -14.14 -8.97
C ILE A 362 -18.41 -14.96 -7.78
N GLN A 363 -19.15 -14.97 -6.67
CA GLN A 363 -18.82 -15.76 -5.50
C GLN A 363 -18.96 -17.27 -5.74
N GLU A 364 -19.95 -17.72 -6.51
CA GLU A 364 -20.05 -19.14 -6.89
C GLU A 364 -18.83 -19.58 -7.71
N ARG A 365 -18.39 -18.73 -8.66
CA ARG A 365 -17.16 -18.94 -9.41
C ARG A 365 -15.93 -18.91 -8.49
N THR A 366 -15.85 -17.96 -7.55
CA THR A 366 -14.77 -17.87 -6.55
C THR A 366 -14.74 -19.12 -5.69
N ALA A 367 -15.88 -19.61 -5.21
CA ALA A 367 -15.98 -20.82 -4.41
C ALA A 367 -15.55 -22.06 -5.21
N THR A 368 -15.92 -22.14 -6.49
CA THR A 368 -15.50 -23.21 -7.39
C THR A 368 -13.99 -23.19 -7.64
N GLY A 369 -13.44 -22.02 -7.94
CA GLY A 369 -12.00 -21.80 -8.09
C GLY A 369 -11.24 -22.20 -6.83
N LEU A 370 -11.69 -21.70 -5.67
CA LEU A 370 -11.13 -22.02 -4.37
C LEU A 370 -11.19 -23.51 -4.07
N GLY A 371 -12.28 -24.20 -4.40
CA GLY A 371 -12.38 -25.65 -4.28
C GLY A 371 -11.36 -26.40 -5.14
N ARG A 372 -11.09 -25.94 -6.36
CA ARG A 372 -10.02 -26.51 -7.21
C ARG A 372 -8.64 -26.27 -6.61
N THR A 373 -8.32 -25.03 -6.27
CA THR A 373 -7.02 -24.65 -5.68
C THR A 373 -6.76 -25.42 -4.39
N ARG A 374 -7.74 -25.54 -3.50
CA ARG A 374 -7.59 -26.31 -2.25
C ARG A 374 -7.33 -27.79 -2.49
N ARG A 375 -7.95 -28.41 -3.51
CA ARG A 375 -7.64 -29.81 -3.89
C ARG A 375 -6.20 -29.95 -4.39
N GLN A 376 -5.73 -29.01 -5.20
CA GLN A 376 -4.36 -29.00 -5.69
C GLN A 376 -3.35 -28.82 -4.55
N LEU A 377 -3.54 -27.79 -3.71
CA LEU A 377 -2.68 -27.55 -2.54
C LEU A 377 -2.66 -28.74 -1.58
N ARG A 378 -3.79 -29.47 -1.44
CA ARG A 378 -3.83 -30.70 -0.63
C ARG A 378 -3.05 -31.84 -1.29
N ALA A 379 -3.14 -31.99 -2.61
CA ALA A 379 -2.37 -32.98 -3.36
C ALA A 379 -0.85 -32.71 -3.29
N GLU A 380 -0.46 -31.43 -3.20
CA GLU A 380 0.93 -30.98 -3.04
C GLU A 380 1.43 -31.02 -1.58
N GLY A 381 0.55 -31.37 -0.62
CA GLY A 381 0.88 -31.38 0.82
C GLY A 381 0.99 -29.99 1.47
N VAL A 382 0.58 -28.94 0.76
CA VAL A 382 0.56 -27.55 1.24
C VAL A 382 -0.64 -27.31 2.16
N LEU A 383 -1.83 -27.81 1.78
CA LEU A 383 -3.04 -27.79 2.62
C LEU A 383 -3.14 -29.11 3.40
N VAL A 384 -3.18 -29.03 4.73
CA VAL A 384 -3.21 -30.19 5.63
C VAL A 384 -4.32 -30.06 6.67
N GLY A 385 -4.73 -31.19 7.25
CA GLY A 385 -5.82 -31.24 8.22
C GLY A 385 -7.20 -31.15 7.55
N ASP A 386 -8.24 -31.11 8.39
CA ASP A 386 -9.65 -31.05 7.98
C ASP A 386 -10.46 -30.22 8.98
N GLY A 387 -11.55 -29.61 8.50
CA GLY A 387 -12.46 -28.79 9.32
C GLY A 387 -11.70 -27.70 10.07
N ASN A 388 -11.94 -27.59 11.38
CA ASN A 388 -11.34 -26.57 12.24
C ASN A 388 -9.84 -26.79 12.51
N CYS A 389 -9.26 -27.91 12.08
CA CYS A 389 -7.83 -28.19 12.19
C CYS A 389 -7.10 -28.01 10.86
N GLU A 390 -7.79 -27.51 9.84
CA GLU A 390 -7.19 -27.29 8.53
C GLU A 390 -6.24 -26.09 8.58
N ALA A 391 -5.10 -26.24 7.89
CA ALA A 391 -4.06 -25.24 7.84
C ALA A 391 -3.27 -25.32 6.54
N VAL A 392 -2.67 -24.19 6.16
CA VAL A 392 -1.92 -24.00 4.92
C VAL A 392 -0.47 -23.73 5.25
N TRP A 393 0.45 -24.50 4.67
CA TRP A 393 1.86 -24.17 4.68
C TRP A 393 2.13 -22.96 3.78
N MET A 394 2.81 -21.96 4.32
CA MET A 394 3.31 -20.81 3.56
C MET A 394 4.81 -20.70 3.74
N GLY A 395 5.54 -20.50 2.65
CA GLY A 395 6.98 -20.34 2.65
C GLY A 395 7.43 -19.15 1.79
N PRO A 396 8.73 -19.02 1.51
CA PRO A 396 9.28 -18.01 0.61
C PRO A 396 8.62 -17.90 -0.78
N PRO A 397 8.03 -18.96 -1.37
CA PRO A 397 7.28 -18.80 -2.63
C PRO A 397 6.12 -17.79 -2.56
N ALA A 398 5.48 -17.61 -1.40
CA ALA A 398 4.35 -16.70 -1.24
C ALA A 398 4.73 -15.21 -1.46
N PRO A 399 5.76 -14.64 -0.79
CA PRO A 399 6.22 -13.29 -1.11
C PRO A 399 6.86 -13.19 -2.50
N VAL A 400 7.44 -14.27 -3.05
CA VAL A 400 7.94 -14.28 -4.44
C VAL A 400 6.80 -14.08 -5.43
N PHE A 401 5.63 -14.69 -5.21
CA PHE A 401 4.44 -14.45 -6.02
C PHE A 401 4.04 -12.97 -5.97
N ALA A 402 3.92 -12.38 -4.77
CA ALA A 402 3.58 -10.97 -4.58
C ALA A 402 4.56 -10.02 -5.29
N PHE A 403 5.86 -10.32 -5.22
CA PHE A 403 6.90 -9.57 -5.92
C PHE A 403 6.78 -9.74 -7.45
N GLY A 404 6.51 -10.94 -7.95
CA GLY A 404 6.26 -11.20 -9.36
C GLY A 404 5.06 -10.39 -9.90
N MET A 405 3.99 -10.28 -9.11
CA MET A 405 2.83 -9.45 -9.45
C MET A 405 3.16 -7.95 -9.46
N THR A 406 4.08 -7.51 -8.61
CA THR A 406 4.59 -6.13 -8.63
C THR A 406 5.41 -5.87 -9.88
N LEU A 407 6.33 -6.79 -10.25
CA LEU A 407 7.12 -6.70 -11.47
C LEU A 407 6.22 -6.63 -12.72
N HIS A 408 5.19 -7.48 -12.77
CA HIS A 408 4.24 -7.47 -13.88
C HIS A 408 3.51 -6.12 -14.01
N GLN A 409 3.10 -5.52 -12.90
CA GLN A 409 2.47 -4.19 -12.91
C GLN A 409 3.43 -3.08 -13.37
N VAL A 410 4.70 -3.15 -12.97
CA VAL A 410 5.75 -2.22 -13.45
C VAL A 410 5.92 -2.34 -14.95
N LEU A 411 6.08 -3.57 -15.47
CA LEU A 411 6.31 -3.81 -16.89
C LEU A 411 5.13 -3.35 -17.76
N ARG A 412 3.91 -3.47 -17.25
CA ARG A 412 2.70 -2.98 -17.94
C ARG A 412 2.47 -1.49 -17.76
N ALA A 413 3.12 -0.87 -16.78
CA ALA A 413 2.85 0.49 -16.30
C ALA A 413 1.36 0.76 -16.04
N SER A 414 0.62 -0.29 -15.66
CA SER A 414 -0.83 -0.25 -15.44
C SER A 414 -1.24 -1.30 -14.41
N PRO A 415 -2.23 -1.01 -13.54
CA PRO A 415 -2.79 -2.01 -12.65
C PRO A 415 -3.40 -3.19 -13.43
N ILE A 416 -3.28 -4.39 -12.86
CA ILE A 416 -3.82 -5.62 -13.47
C ILE A 416 -5.34 -5.59 -13.60
N THR A 417 -6.03 -4.79 -12.77
CA THR A 417 -7.49 -4.58 -12.82
C THR A 417 -8.00 -4.24 -14.21
N GLY A 418 -7.32 -3.36 -14.95
CA GLY A 418 -7.75 -2.90 -16.27
C GLY A 418 -7.74 -3.98 -17.34
N VAL A 419 -6.99 -5.07 -17.11
CA VAL A 419 -6.90 -6.22 -18.03
C VAL A 419 -7.93 -7.27 -17.66
N VAL A 420 -7.97 -7.62 -16.36
CA VAL A 420 -8.82 -8.69 -15.84
C VAL A 420 -10.29 -8.29 -15.86
N MET A 421 -10.57 -7.01 -15.60
CA MET A 421 -11.93 -6.46 -15.55
C MET A 421 -12.21 -5.61 -16.78
N ARG A 422 -11.61 -5.94 -17.93
CA ARG A 422 -11.78 -5.18 -19.19
C ARG A 422 -13.26 -5.15 -19.62
N GLU A 423 -14.00 -6.22 -19.38
CA GLU A 423 -15.42 -6.36 -19.75
C GLU A 423 -16.40 -5.74 -18.75
N GLU A 424 -15.90 -5.29 -17.59
CA GLU A 424 -16.73 -4.71 -16.54
C GLU A 424 -16.94 -3.20 -16.72
N THR A 425 -18.11 -2.72 -16.32
CA THR A 425 -18.44 -1.29 -16.36
C THR A 425 -17.56 -0.46 -15.43
N ASP A 426 -17.35 0.82 -15.74
CA ASP A 426 -16.58 1.71 -14.85
C ASP A 426 -17.22 1.88 -13.47
N THR A 427 -18.53 1.70 -13.36
CA THR A 427 -19.24 1.68 -12.07
C THR A 427 -18.88 0.44 -11.27
N ALA A 428 -18.83 -0.73 -11.90
CA ALA A 428 -18.38 -2.00 -11.29
C ALA A 428 -16.90 -1.93 -10.86
N ARG A 429 -16.06 -1.22 -11.63
CA ARG A 429 -14.65 -0.99 -11.25
C ARG A 429 -14.46 -0.08 -10.04
N LYS A 430 -15.50 0.66 -9.62
CA LYS A 430 -15.49 1.50 -8.41
C LYS A 430 -16.06 0.78 -7.19
N ASP A 431 -16.65 -0.39 -7.36
CA ASP A 431 -17.16 -1.21 -6.26
C ASP A 431 -15.99 -1.96 -5.61
N GLU A 432 -15.61 -1.52 -4.40
CA GLU A 432 -14.53 -2.08 -3.61
C GLU A 432 -14.73 -3.56 -3.25
N GLU A 433 -15.96 -3.98 -2.98
CA GLU A 433 -16.28 -5.37 -2.68
C GLU A 433 -16.14 -6.24 -3.92
N LEU A 434 -16.60 -5.74 -5.06
CA LEU A 434 -16.48 -6.40 -6.35
C LEU A 434 -15.00 -6.54 -6.77
N LEU A 435 -14.20 -5.49 -6.60
CA LEU A 435 -12.75 -5.53 -6.84
C LEU A 435 -12.06 -6.59 -5.97
N ARG A 436 -12.46 -6.75 -4.70
CA ARG A 436 -11.92 -7.80 -3.81
C ARG A 436 -12.27 -9.19 -4.33
N LYS A 437 -13.50 -9.41 -4.80
CA LYS A 437 -13.93 -10.69 -5.36
C LYS A 437 -13.17 -11.05 -6.64
N TYR A 438 -12.98 -10.10 -7.55
CA TYR A 438 -12.18 -10.30 -8.75
C TYR A 438 -10.70 -10.53 -8.45
N ALA A 439 -10.13 -9.85 -7.45
CA ALA A 439 -8.76 -10.09 -7.01
C ALA A 439 -8.56 -11.51 -6.49
N ALA A 440 -9.54 -12.06 -5.75
CA ALA A 440 -9.51 -13.45 -5.34
C ALA A 440 -9.62 -14.40 -6.54
N LEU A 441 -10.54 -14.14 -7.49
CA LEU A 441 -10.65 -14.93 -8.72
C LEU A 441 -9.35 -14.98 -9.51
N MET A 442 -8.66 -13.85 -9.64
CA MET A 442 -7.39 -13.79 -10.35
C MET A 442 -6.33 -14.74 -9.81
N ALA A 443 -6.21 -14.83 -8.49
CA ALA A 443 -5.28 -15.76 -7.87
C ALA A 443 -5.74 -17.22 -8.05
N LEU A 444 -7.04 -17.48 -7.95
CA LEU A 444 -7.63 -18.82 -8.04
C LEU A 444 -7.68 -19.38 -9.46
N GLU A 445 -7.72 -18.50 -10.45
CA GLU A 445 -7.79 -18.81 -11.87
C GLU A 445 -6.54 -18.29 -12.60
N TRP A 446 -5.42 -18.16 -11.88
CA TRP A 446 -4.17 -17.59 -12.40
C TRP A 446 -3.78 -18.23 -13.73
N GLU A 447 -3.85 -19.56 -13.86
CA GLU A 447 -3.54 -20.28 -15.10
C GLU A 447 -4.46 -19.87 -16.27
N ALA A 448 -5.76 -19.67 -16.02
CA ALA A 448 -6.70 -19.25 -17.06
C ALA A 448 -6.47 -17.78 -17.48
N HIS A 449 -5.95 -16.96 -16.57
CA HIS A 449 -5.57 -15.60 -16.85
C HIS A 449 -4.14 -15.48 -17.38
N TYR A 450 -3.30 -16.51 -17.19
CA TYR A 450 -1.89 -16.48 -17.55
C TYR A 450 -1.73 -16.22 -19.04
N ASP A 451 -2.44 -16.96 -19.90
CA ASP A 451 -2.37 -16.76 -21.35
C ASP A 451 -2.89 -15.38 -21.80
N ALA A 452 -3.82 -14.79 -21.05
CA ALA A 452 -4.34 -13.45 -21.29
C ALA A 452 -3.42 -12.34 -20.75
N LEU A 453 -2.48 -12.69 -19.87
CA LEU A 453 -1.54 -11.75 -19.26
C LEU A 453 -0.12 -11.89 -19.78
N MET A 454 0.28 -13.08 -20.23
CA MET A 454 1.63 -13.49 -20.58
C MET A 454 1.64 -14.37 -21.83
N ASP A 455 2.68 -14.26 -22.66
CA ASP A 455 2.91 -15.17 -23.79
C ASP A 455 3.66 -16.43 -23.31
N ALA A 456 3.94 -17.35 -24.25
CA ALA A 456 4.62 -18.61 -23.95
C ALA A 456 6.05 -18.39 -23.42
N GLU A 457 6.65 -17.22 -23.69
CA GLU A 457 7.96 -16.79 -23.19
C GLU A 457 7.88 -16.05 -21.85
N GLY A 458 6.68 -15.96 -21.26
CA GLY A 458 6.44 -15.27 -19.98
C GLY A 458 6.57 -13.75 -20.10
N GLN A 459 6.27 -13.17 -21.26
CA GLN A 459 6.25 -11.73 -21.47
C GLN A 459 4.82 -11.18 -21.47
N PRO A 460 4.55 -9.96 -20.98
CA PRO A 460 3.19 -9.43 -20.90
C PRO A 460 2.45 -9.35 -22.25
N THR A 461 1.33 -10.06 -22.40
CA THR A 461 0.45 -9.98 -23.57
C THR A 461 -0.43 -8.73 -23.51
N GLU A 462 -0.70 -8.14 -24.67
CA GLU A 462 -1.63 -7.02 -24.88
C GLU A 462 -1.37 -5.75 -24.03
N SER A 463 -0.17 -5.55 -23.49
CA SER A 463 0.18 -4.25 -22.92
C SER A 463 0.61 -3.31 -24.05
N PRO A 464 -0.10 -2.21 -24.33
CA PRO A 464 0.32 -1.23 -25.32
C PRO A 464 1.75 -0.73 -25.04
N VAL A 465 2.09 -0.62 -23.76
CA VAL A 465 3.42 -0.26 -23.26
C VAL A 465 4.45 -1.32 -23.65
N PHE A 466 4.19 -2.59 -23.34
CA PHE A 466 5.12 -3.68 -23.64
C PHE A 466 5.30 -3.87 -25.15
N LEU A 467 4.21 -3.89 -25.92
CA LEU A 467 4.26 -3.95 -27.38
C LEU A 467 5.05 -2.76 -27.96
N ARG A 468 4.91 -1.58 -27.37
CA ARG A 468 5.69 -0.41 -27.76
C ARG A 468 7.17 -0.54 -27.41
N ILE A 469 7.52 -1.07 -26.24
CA ILE A 469 8.91 -1.39 -25.87
C ILE A 469 9.53 -2.37 -26.88
N VAL A 470 8.79 -3.42 -27.26
CA VAL A 470 9.25 -4.40 -28.26
C VAL A 470 9.47 -3.73 -29.61
N GLN A 471 8.54 -2.90 -30.07
CA GLN A 471 8.68 -2.11 -31.30
C GLN A 471 9.90 -1.18 -31.25
N LEU A 472 10.09 -0.45 -30.14
CA LEU A 472 11.24 0.43 -29.94
C LEU A 472 12.54 -0.35 -29.99
N ARG A 473 12.64 -1.47 -29.27
CA ARG A 473 13.80 -2.37 -29.30
C ARG A 473 14.13 -2.80 -30.72
N ASP A 474 13.12 -3.20 -31.49
CA ASP A 474 13.32 -3.70 -32.85
C ASP A 474 13.69 -2.56 -33.82
N ASN A 475 13.14 -1.35 -33.63
CA ASN A 475 13.54 -0.13 -34.34
C ASN A 475 15.00 0.25 -34.03
N PHE A 476 15.43 0.18 -32.76
CA PHE A 476 16.82 0.43 -32.36
C PHE A 476 17.79 -0.64 -32.88
N LYS A 477 17.39 -1.92 -32.90
CA LYS A 477 18.14 -3.00 -33.56
C LYS A 477 18.24 -2.79 -35.08
N GLY A 478 17.18 -2.28 -35.69
CA GLY A 478 17.16 -1.88 -37.10
C GLY A 478 18.13 -0.74 -37.38
N LEU A 479 18.13 0.30 -36.54
CA LEU A 479 19.01 1.47 -36.63
C LEU A 479 20.48 1.10 -36.45
N THR A 480 20.82 0.23 -35.49
CA THR A 480 22.19 -0.27 -35.28
C THR A 480 22.65 -1.19 -36.42
N ARG A 481 21.75 -1.96 -37.05
CA ARG A 481 22.06 -2.72 -38.28
C ARG A 481 22.22 -1.84 -39.51
N SER A 482 21.45 -0.76 -39.65
CA SER A 482 21.62 0.22 -40.75
C SER A 482 22.83 1.14 -40.55
N ALA A 483 23.28 1.34 -39.31
CA ALA A 483 24.49 2.10 -38.96
C ALA A 483 25.78 1.25 -39.00
N GLY A 484 25.70 -0.06 -39.25
CA GLY A 484 26.83 -0.93 -39.59
C GLY A 484 27.20 -0.78 -41.06
N LEU A 485 28.00 0.23 -41.43
CA LEU A 485 29.47 0.18 -41.48
C LEU A 485 30.00 -1.08 -42.19
N ARG A 486 30.17 -0.94 -43.51
CA ARG A 486 31.30 -1.53 -44.22
C ARG A 486 32.57 -0.80 -43.76
N GLY A 487 33.49 -1.53 -43.15
CA GLY A 487 34.81 -1.08 -42.71
C GLY A 487 35.12 -1.78 -41.40
N GLY A 488 35.99 -2.78 -41.29
CA GLY A 488 37.22 -3.01 -42.02
C GLY A 488 38.36 -2.33 -41.27
N LEU A 489 38.87 -3.03 -40.25
CA LEU A 489 39.97 -2.68 -39.32
C LEU A 489 39.71 -1.55 -38.31
#